data_AF-A0A352DSZ2-F1
#
_entry.id   AF-A0A352DSZ2-F1
#
_cell.length_a   1.000
_cell.length_b   1.000
_cell.length_c   1.000
_cell.angle_alpha   90.00
_cell.angle_beta   90.00
_cell.angle_gamma   90.00
#
_symmetry.space_group_name_H-M   'P 1'
#
loop_
_entity.id
_entity.type
_entity.pdbx_description
1 polymer ?
#
loop_
_entity_poly.entity_id
_entity_poly.type
_entity_poly.pdbx_seq_one_letter_code
_entity_poly.pdbx_strand_id
1 'polypeptide(L)'
;MLARGRGDVHLDALVEITAPVARILSRHRGTLSLPSLATIDPETCVALARHRGNLLLNGLRALSPEQATALVGHRDWLGLDGLETVSDEVAETLCRHFGVVSLQGVRTVSAAALAALRSCPHIRLHEALTKSSLDARSDRGVGDRRNRRR
;
A
#
# COMPACT_ATOMS: atom_id res chain seq x y z
N MET A 1 22.56 13.95 15.59
CA MET A 1 22.56 12.47 15.72
C MET A 1 21.13 11.97 15.91
N LEU A 2 20.37 11.75 14.82
CA LEU A 2 18.97 11.27 14.90
C LEU A 2 18.84 9.73 14.90
N ALA A 3 19.94 8.99 14.70
CA ALA A 3 19.90 7.55 14.37
C ALA A 3 19.76 6.59 15.58
N ARG A 4 19.51 7.07 16.79
CA ARG A 4 19.46 6.23 18.02
C ARG A 4 18.28 6.53 18.96
N GLY A 5 17.39 7.44 18.59
CA GLY A 5 16.17 7.69 19.35
C GLY A 5 15.21 6.52 19.27
N ARG A 6 14.42 6.29 20.32
CA ARG A 6 13.21 5.45 20.30
C ARG A 6 11.96 6.30 20.00
N GLY A 7 12.13 7.42 19.30
CA GLY A 7 11.07 8.42 19.06
C GLY A 7 10.69 8.43 17.59
N ASP A 8 9.44 8.72 17.28
CA ASP A 8 8.97 8.68 15.89
C ASP A 8 9.63 9.75 15.04
N VAL A 9 10.17 9.36 13.89
CA VAL A 9 10.84 10.25 12.93
C VAL A 9 9.84 10.62 11.84
N HIS A 10 9.46 11.89 11.81
CA HIS A 10 8.56 12.46 10.81
C HIS A 10 9.36 13.44 9.96
N LEU A 11 9.53 13.13 8.66
CA LEU A 11 10.28 13.97 7.71
C LEU A 11 9.33 14.46 6.62
N ASP A 12 8.45 15.37 7.00
CA ASP A 12 7.36 15.85 6.14
C ASP A 12 7.83 16.74 4.98
N ALA A 13 9.04 17.29 5.04
CA ALA A 13 9.60 18.12 3.97
C ALA A 13 10.45 17.33 2.95
N LEU A 14 10.60 16.01 3.15
CA LEU A 14 11.54 15.21 2.37
C LEU A 14 10.83 14.57 1.16
N VAL A 15 11.03 15.19 -0.01
CA VAL A 15 10.38 14.80 -1.26
C VAL A 15 11.12 13.67 -1.99
N GLU A 16 12.42 13.55 -1.76
CA GLU A 16 13.29 12.54 -2.35
C GLU A 16 14.35 12.11 -1.33
N ILE A 17 14.70 10.82 -1.33
CA ILE A 17 15.81 10.27 -0.55
C ILE A 17 16.66 9.36 -1.40
N THR A 18 17.93 9.26 -1.05
CA THR A 18 18.86 8.33 -1.68
C THR A 18 19.09 7.10 -0.81
N ALA A 19 19.53 5.99 -1.42
CA ALA A 19 19.81 4.73 -0.71
C ALA A 19 20.75 4.89 0.50
N PRO A 20 21.82 5.73 0.46
CA PRO A 20 22.64 5.98 1.65
C PRO A 20 21.86 6.61 2.81
N VAL A 21 20.96 7.56 2.53
CA VAL A 21 20.11 8.20 3.55
C VAL A 21 19.11 7.21 4.11
N ALA A 22 18.44 6.45 3.24
CA ALA A 22 17.52 5.37 3.65
C ALA A 22 18.20 4.35 4.56
N ARG A 23 19.47 4.00 4.30
CA ARG A 23 20.26 3.10 5.14
C ARG A 23 20.60 3.70 6.51
N ILE A 24 20.74 5.01 6.62
CA ILE A 24 20.92 5.68 7.92
C ILE A 24 19.59 5.67 8.68
N LEU A 25 18.49 6.00 8.00
CA LEU A 25 17.15 5.98 8.57
C LEU A 25 16.72 4.58 9.02
N SER A 26 17.08 3.53 8.30
CA SER A 26 16.71 2.16 8.68
C SER A 26 17.37 1.67 9.97
N ARG A 27 18.45 2.33 10.44
CA ARG A 27 19.07 2.05 11.74
C ARG A 27 18.23 2.57 12.92
N HIS A 28 17.34 3.52 12.64
CA HIS A 28 16.35 3.99 13.61
C HIS A 28 15.43 2.85 14.05
N ARG A 29 14.93 2.92 15.28
CA ARG A 29 13.98 1.94 15.84
C ARG A 29 12.77 2.70 16.37
N GLY A 30 11.68 2.68 15.63
CA GLY A 30 10.46 3.45 15.90
C GLY A 30 9.69 3.69 14.61
N THR A 31 8.67 4.54 14.61
CA THR A 31 7.94 4.87 13.38
C THR A 31 8.81 5.79 12.51
N LEU A 32 8.89 5.48 11.22
CA LEU A 32 9.49 6.32 10.19
C LEU A 32 8.40 6.78 9.23
N SER A 33 8.06 8.06 9.29
CA SER A 33 7.05 8.68 8.45
C SER A 33 7.69 9.60 7.41
N LEU A 34 7.45 9.29 6.13
CA LEU A 34 7.93 10.02 4.96
C LEU A 34 6.74 10.39 4.05
N PRO A 35 5.81 11.25 4.50
CA PRO A 35 4.54 11.47 3.83
C PRO A 35 4.65 12.29 2.54
N SER A 36 5.78 12.98 2.32
CA SER A 36 6.00 13.81 1.10
C SER A 36 6.87 13.12 0.05
N LEU A 37 7.30 11.88 0.32
CA LEU A 37 8.16 11.13 -0.58
C LEU A 37 7.35 10.64 -1.78
N ALA A 38 7.48 11.33 -2.91
CA ALA A 38 6.67 11.07 -4.11
C ALA A 38 7.21 9.90 -4.94
N THR A 39 8.53 9.70 -4.92
CA THR A 39 9.23 8.66 -5.68
C THR A 39 10.28 7.97 -4.80
N ILE A 40 10.48 6.68 -5.04
CA ILE A 40 11.57 5.89 -4.45
C ILE A 40 12.17 5.00 -5.52
N ASP A 41 13.49 4.88 -5.54
CA ASP A 41 14.14 3.89 -6.40
C ASP A 41 14.18 2.51 -5.71
N PRO A 42 14.37 1.42 -6.47
CA PRO A 42 14.44 0.08 -5.91
C PRO A 42 15.57 -0.10 -4.87
N GLU A 43 16.71 0.58 -5.01
CA GLU A 43 17.82 0.46 -4.06
C GLU A 43 17.45 1.09 -2.71
N THR A 44 16.80 2.25 -2.74
CA THR A 44 16.20 2.89 -1.57
C THR A 44 15.15 1.99 -0.90
N CYS A 45 14.29 1.32 -1.67
CA CYS A 45 13.32 0.37 -1.13
C CYS A 45 14.00 -0.75 -0.34
N VAL A 46 15.08 -1.33 -0.87
CA VAL A 46 15.86 -2.39 -0.20
C VAL A 46 16.48 -1.87 1.10
N ALA A 47 16.98 -0.64 1.10
CA ALA A 47 17.54 -0.02 2.29
C ALA A 47 16.47 0.24 3.38
N LEU A 48 15.27 0.70 2.98
CA LEU A 48 14.13 0.92 3.87
C LEU A 48 13.53 -0.39 4.38
N ALA A 49 13.51 -1.45 3.58
CA ALA A 49 12.98 -2.76 3.98
C ALA A 49 13.73 -3.35 5.19
N ARG A 50 14.98 -2.94 5.41
CA ARG A 50 15.78 -3.33 6.59
C ARG A 50 15.38 -2.62 7.88
N HIS A 51 14.57 -1.57 7.78
CA HIS A 51 14.05 -0.84 8.94
C HIS A 51 13.20 -1.76 9.81
N ARG A 52 13.31 -1.59 11.13
CA ARG A 52 12.54 -2.33 12.13
C ARG A 52 11.68 -1.33 12.89
N GLY A 53 10.37 -1.41 12.68
CA GLY A 53 9.40 -0.40 13.07
C GLY A 53 8.45 -0.03 11.94
N ASN A 54 7.43 0.76 12.25
CA ASN A 54 6.40 1.13 11.29
C ASN A 54 6.98 2.07 10.22
N LEU A 55 6.74 1.77 8.95
CA LEU A 55 7.19 2.57 7.82
C LEU A 55 5.98 3.17 7.09
N LEU A 56 5.84 4.49 7.12
CA LEU A 56 4.73 5.20 6.48
C LEU A 56 5.26 5.97 5.27
N LEU A 57 4.87 5.53 4.07
CA LEU A 57 5.25 6.08 2.77
C LEU A 57 4.01 6.64 2.05
N ASN A 58 3.24 7.45 2.78
CA ASN A 58 1.94 7.96 2.31
C ASN A 58 2.06 9.01 1.18
N GLY A 59 3.27 9.39 0.76
CA GLY A 59 3.50 10.27 -0.39
C GLY A 59 3.55 9.55 -1.73
N LEU A 60 3.73 8.22 -1.73
CA LEU A 60 3.90 7.45 -2.96
C LEU A 60 2.58 7.30 -3.68
N ARG A 61 2.50 7.78 -4.92
CA ARG A 61 1.29 7.68 -5.76
C ARG A 61 1.23 6.41 -6.59
N ALA A 62 2.39 5.87 -6.95
CA ALA A 62 2.53 4.67 -7.77
C ALA A 62 3.68 3.81 -7.25
N LEU A 63 3.59 2.50 -7.50
CA LEU A 63 4.60 1.52 -7.12
C LEU A 63 4.83 0.54 -8.27
N SER A 64 6.10 0.27 -8.60
CA SER A 64 6.48 -0.73 -9.59
C SER A 64 6.61 -2.13 -8.94
N PRO A 65 6.50 -3.21 -9.73
CA PRO A 65 6.69 -4.57 -9.22
C PRO A 65 8.05 -4.78 -8.52
N GLU A 66 9.10 -4.13 -9.01
CA GLU A 66 10.45 -4.20 -8.42
C GLU A 66 10.50 -3.50 -7.07
N GLN A 67 9.87 -2.32 -6.95
CA GLN A 67 9.76 -1.60 -5.68
C GLN A 67 8.92 -2.41 -4.67
N ALA A 68 7.82 -3.04 -5.10
CA ALA A 68 7.00 -3.90 -4.25
C ALA A 68 7.82 -5.06 -3.70
N THR A 69 8.57 -5.72 -4.58
CA THR A 69 9.40 -6.87 -4.22
C THR A 69 10.48 -6.49 -3.21
N ALA A 70 11.09 -5.31 -3.39
CA ALA A 70 12.06 -4.80 -2.43
C ALA A 70 11.42 -4.52 -1.05
N LEU A 71 10.20 -3.97 -1.03
CA LEU A 71 9.47 -3.68 0.21
C LEU A 71 8.96 -4.93 0.95
N VAL A 72 8.75 -6.07 0.27
CA VAL A 72 8.41 -7.36 0.91
C VAL A 72 9.44 -7.81 1.95
N GLY A 73 10.69 -7.32 1.85
CA GLY A 73 11.71 -7.57 2.86
C GLY A 73 11.39 -6.95 4.24
N HIS A 74 10.50 -5.95 4.27
CA HIS A 74 9.99 -5.36 5.50
C HIS A 74 9.03 -6.33 6.21
N ARG A 75 8.97 -6.25 7.54
CA ARG A 75 8.21 -7.21 8.36
C ARG A 75 7.21 -6.57 9.31
N ASP A 76 7.29 -5.26 9.49
CA ASP A 76 6.42 -4.51 10.40
C ASP A 76 5.30 -3.81 9.60
N TRP A 77 4.66 -2.80 10.17
CA TRP A 77 3.58 -2.08 9.50
C TRP A 77 4.11 -1.25 8.33
N LEU A 78 3.57 -1.46 7.13
CA LEU A 78 3.82 -0.66 5.94
C LEU A 78 2.60 0.19 5.57
N GLY A 79 2.70 1.51 5.69
CA GLY A 79 1.67 2.46 5.28
C GLY A 79 1.92 2.95 3.85
N LEU A 80 0.99 2.67 2.95
CA LEU A 80 1.01 3.08 1.54
C LEU A 80 -0.32 3.76 1.18
N ASP A 81 -0.79 4.63 2.08
CA ASP A 81 -2.10 5.27 1.94
C ASP A 81 -2.14 6.35 0.86
N GLY A 82 -1.00 6.68 0.22
CA GLY A 82 -0.92 7.59 -0.92
C GLY A 82 -1.11 6.93 -2.28
N LEU A 83 -1.03 5.59 -2.36
CA LEU A 83 -1.03 4.89 -3.64
C LEU A 83 -2.39 5.06 -4.32
N GLU A 84 -2.41 5.59 -5.54
CA GLU A 84 -3.64 5.81 -6.30
C GLU A 84 -3.96 4.62 -7.21
N THR A 85 -2.91 3.92 -7.68
CA THR A 85 -2.98 2.80 -8.61
C THR A 85 -2.20 1.59 -8.08
N VAL A 86 -2.78 0.39 -8.20
CA VAL A 86 -2.09 -0.87 -7.87
C VAL A 86 -2.36 -1.87 -9.00
N SER A 87 -1.29 -2.43 -9.55
CA SER A 87 -1.36 -3.50 -10.55
C SER A 87 -1.48 -4.88 -9.91
N ASP A 88 -1.87 -5.87 -10.70
CA ASP A 88 -2.07 -7.27 -10.27
C ASP A 88 -0.78 -7.84 -9.66
N GLU A 89 0.36 -7.61 -10.33
CA GLU A 89 1.69 -8.05 -9.88
C GLU A 89 2.09 -7.42 -8.53
N VAL A 90 1.81 -6.13 -8.34
CA VAL A 90 2.08 -5.43 -7.09
C VAL A 90 1.18 -5.98 -5.98
N ALA A 91 -0.10 -6.23 -6.27
CA ALA A 91 -1.05 -6.81 -5.31
C ALA A 91 -0.63 -8.20 -4.85
N GLU A 92 -0.23 -9.08 -5.76
CA GLU A 92 0.31 -10.41 -5.43
C GLU A 92 1.56 -10.32 -4.57
N THR A 93 2.45 -9.38 -4.90
CA THR A 93 3.69 -9.16 -4.17
C THR A 93 3.41 -8.65 -2.75
N LEU A 94 2.48 -7.71 -2.58
CA LEU A 94 2.07 -7.21 -1.26
C LEU A 94 1.39 -8.30 -0.42
N CYS A 95 0.67 -9.24 -1.05
CA CYS A 95 0.14 -10.42 -0.36
C CYS A 95 1.23 -11.33 0.23
N ARG A 96 2.46 -11.29 -0.29
CA ARG A 96 3.61 -12.04 0.27
C ARG A 96 4.30 -11.32 1.43
N HIS A 97 3.98 -10.05 1.68
CA HIS A 97 4.51 -9.31 2.80
C HIS A 97 4.01 -9.90 4.13
N PHE A 98 4.91 -10.04 5.11
CA PHE A 98 4.59 -10.67 6.39
C PHE A 98 3.86 -9.73 7.38
N GLY A 99 4.08 -8.43 7.26
CA GLY A 99 3.48 -7.42 8.12
C GLY A 99 2.15 -6.87 7.59
N VAL A 100 1.54 -5.97 8.36
CA VAL A 100 0.31 -5.28 7.96
C VAL A 100 0.62 -4.23 6.90
N VAL A 101 -0.13 -4.23 5.79
CA VAL A 101 -0.02 -3.21 4.74
C VAL A 101 -1.30 -2.37 4.72
N SER A 102 -1.18 -1.05 4.84
CA SER A 102 -2.31 -0.13 4.71
C SER A 102 -2.34 0.50 3.32
N LEU A 103 -3.49 0.41 2.67
CA LEU A 103 -3.77 0.90 1.31
C LEU A 103 -5.11 1.67 1.32
N GLN A 104 -5.15 2.81 2.00
CA GLN A 104 -6.37 3.63 2.09
C GLN A 104 -6.59 4.58 0.90
N GLY A 105 -5.54 4.98 0.18
CA GLY A 105 -5.65 5.93 -0.94
C GLY A 105 -5.93 5.32 -2.30
N VAL A 106 -5.98 4.00 -2.40
CA VAL A 106 -6.12 3.31 -3.69
C VAL A 106 -7.47 3.62 -4.30
N ARG A 107 -7.45 4.21 -5.50
CA ARG A 107 -8.64 4.60 -6.27
C ARG A 107 -8.87 3.67 -7.45
N THR A 108 -7.78 3.14 -8.00
CA THR A 108 -7.77 2.43 -9.27
C THR A 108 -7.07 1.09 -9.10
N VAL A 109 -7.86 0.02 -9.11
CA VAL A 109 -7.40 -1.38 -9.02
C VAL A 109 -8.17 -2.23 -10.01
N SER A 110 -7.53 -3.26 -10.54
CA SER A 110 -8.24 -4.27 -11.31
C SER A 110 -9.10 -5.15 -10.39
N ALA A 111 -10.10 -5.82 -10.96
CA ALA A 111 -10.91 -6.78 -10.21
C ALA A 111 -10.08 -7.96 -9.67
N ALA A 112 -9.04 -8.38 -10.41
CA ALA A 112 -8.14 -9.46 -10.01
C ALA A 112 -7.25 -9.04 -8.83
N ALA A 113 -6.62 -7.86 -8.92
CA ALA A 113 -5.85 -7.28 -7.84
C ALA A 113 -6.70 -7.11 -6.58
N LEU A 114 -7.92 -6.56 -6.70
CA LEU A 114 -8.82 -6.38 -5.56
C LEU A 114 -9.18 -7.73 -4.90
N ALA A 115 -9.43 -8.78 -5.70
CA ALA A 115 -9.72 -10.10 -5.17
C ALA A 115 -8.53 -10.69 -4.41
N ALA A 116 -7.31 -10.54 -4.93
CA ALA A 116 -6.09 -10.95 -4.27
C ALA A 116 -5.88 -10.20 -2.93
N LEU A 117 -5.98 -8.87 -2.94
CA LEU A 117 -5.83 -8.05 -1.74
C LEU A 117 -6.90 -8.39 -0.67
N ARG A 118 -8.13 -8.72 -1.07
CA ARG A 118 -9.21 -9.14 -0.15
C ARG A 118 -9.00 -10.52 0.47
N SER A 119 -8.33 -11.42 -0.24
CA SER A 119 -7.95 -12.73 0.31
C SER A 119 -6.85 -12.62 1.36
N CYS A 120 -6.15 -11.48 1.43
CA CYS A 120 -5.00 -11.27 2.29
C CYS A 120 -5.40 -10.53 3.57
N PRO A 121 -5.49 -11.21 4.74
CA PRO A 121 -6.04 -10.63 5.99
C PRO A 121 -5.15 -9.53 6.59
N HIS A 122 -3.88 -9.45 6.16
CA HIS A 122 -2.92 -8.45 6.60
C HIS A 122 -3.00 -7.13 5.82
N ILE A 123 -3.81 -7.06 4.75
CA ILE A 123 -3.94 -5.86 3.92
C ILE A 123 -5.20 -5.08 4.34
N ARG A 124 -5.01 -3.83 4.75
CA ARG A 124 -6.10 -2.90 5.09
C ARG A 124 -6.43 -2.01 3.91
N LEU A 125 -7.50 -2.35 3.22
CA LEU A 125 -8.06 -1.55 2.12
C LEU A 125 -9.03 -0.50 2.64
N HIS A 126 -9.29 0.53 1.83
CA HIS A 126 -10.35 1.50 2.09
C HIS A 126 -11.75 0.87 1.96
N GLU A 127 -12.66 1.25 2.85
CA GLU A 127 -14.02 0.70 2.95
C GLU A 127 -14.86 0.93 1.66
N ALA A 128 -14.54 1.98 0.89
CA ALA A 128 -15.23 2.26 -0.37
C ALA A 128 -14.97 1.18 -1.45
N LEU A 129 -13.75 0.64 -1.51
CA LEU A 129 -13.41 -0.42 -2.47
C LEU A 129 -13.97 -1.79 -2.06
N THR A 130 -14.14 -2.02 -0.75
CA THR A 130 -14.74 -3.26 -0.26
C THR A 130 -16.25 -3.32 -0.49
N LYS A 131 -16.94 -2.18 -0.47
CA LYS A 131 -18.39 -2.05 -0.76
C LYS A 131 -18.73 -2.08 -2.25
N SER A 132 -17.94 -1.43 -3.11
CA SER A 132 -18.22 -1.31 -4.56
C SER A 132 -18.45 -2.65 -5.28
N SER A 133 -17.78 -3.73 -4.86
CA SER A 133 -17.98 -5.06 -5.47
C SER A 133 -19.30 -5.75 -5.07
N LEU A 134 -19.94 -5.33 -3.97
CA LEU A 134 -21.26 -5.83 -3.56
C LEU A 134 -22.41 -5.16 -4.34
N ASP A 135 -22.25 -3.89 -4.71
CA ASP A 135 -23.31 -3.13 -5.40
C ASP A 135 -23.41 -3.46 -6.91
N ALA A 136 -22.37 -4.05 -7.50
CA ALA A 136 -22.39 -4.45 -8.92
C ALA A 136 -23.20 -5.74 -9.19
N ARG A 137 -23.61 -6.48 -8.15
CA ARG A 137 -24.39 -7.73 -8.29
C ARG A 137 -25.88 -7.58 -7.95
N SER A 138 -26.31 -6.43 -7.41
CA SER A 138 -27.70 -6.20 -7.01
C SER A 138 -28.59 -5.57 -8.09
N ASP A 139 -28.07 -5.13 -9.23
CA ASP A 139 -28.88 -4.43 -10.27
C ASP A 139 -29.14 -5.26 -11.56
N ARG A 140 -29.02 -6.60 -11.49
CA ARG A 140 -29.47 -7.47 -12.59
C ARG A 140 -30.32 -8.63 -12.08
N GLY A 141 -31.54 -8.31 -11.63
CA GLY A 141 -32.54 -9.37 -11.49
C GLY A 141 -33.72 -9.09 -10.58
N VAL A 142 -34.62 -8.18 -10.98
CA VAL A 142 -36.08 -8.30 -10.78
C VAL A 142 -36.69 -7.61 -12.01
N GLY A 143 -37.21 -8.31 -13.01
CA GLY A 143 -38.52 -8.98 -12.99
C GLY A 143 -39.59 -7.93 -13.35
N ASP A 144 -40.51 -8.10 -14.30
CA ASP A 144 -41.01 -9.28 -14.98
C ASP A 144 -41.67 -8.81 -16.29
N ARG A 145 -41.44 -9.60 -17.33
CA ARG A 145 -42.18 -9.55 -18.58
C ARG A 145 -43.58 -10.08 -18.27
N ARG A 146 -44.61 -9.24 -18.15
CA ARG A 146 -46.00 -9.70 -18.35
C ARG A 146 -46.96 -8.53 -18.50
N ASN A 147 -47.19 -8.08 -19.73
CA ASN A 147 -48.57 -7.85 -20.15
C ASN A 147 -48.74 -8.16 -21.64
N ARG A 148 -49.13 -9.41 -21.90
CA ARG A 148 -49.69 -9.87 -23.16
C ARG A 148 -51.15 -10.18 -22.85
N ARG A 149 -52.05 -9.57 -23.62
CA ARG A 149 -53.46 -9.94 -23.86
C ARG A 149 -54.47 -9.54 -22.77
N ARG A 150 -55.29 -8.53 -23.06
CA ARG A 150 -56.61 -8.70 -23.68
C ARG A 150 -57.05 -7.39 -24.32
#